data_AF-U4QW34-F1
#
_entry.id   AF-U4QW34-F1
#
_cell.length_a   1.000
_cell.length_b   1.000
_cell.length_c   1.000
_cell.angle_alpha   90.00
_cell.angle_beta   90.00
_cell.angle_gamma   90.00
#
_symmetry.space_group_name_H-M   'P 1'
#
loop_
_entity.id
_entity.type
_entity.pdbx_description
1 polymer ?
#
loop_
_entity_poly.entity_id
_entity_poly.type
_entity_poly.pdbx_seq_one_letter_code
_entity_poly.pdbx_strand_id
1 'polypeptide(L)'
;MNFSLAFSFFLGITDPLKEPTAASDPSGLPISIRDLRSLVVRPIYASERERWDSLMREHHSLGFGWFAGKSIKYVALLDGEWVALLGWATSALKVSSRDKWIGWTEELKSERLPYVANNSRFLVLPGKRVKNLASKSLALSVRRLSRDWATFHGHPVHLAETFVDPSRFSGTCYKAAGWLCLGTTRGFGYHSGVYRHHGQPKTVWVRPLSPEARKILSDPSSPPF
;
A
#
# COMPACT_ATOMS: atom_id res chain seq x y z
N MET A 1 -2.04 31.77 -16.44
CA MET A 1 -2.94 30.70 -16.94
C MET A 1 -3.17 29.73 -15.80
N ASN A 2 -4.37 29.75 -15.24
CA ASN A 2 -4.74 29.11 -13.97
C ASN A 2 -4.89 27.59 -14.13
N PHE A 3 -4.02 26.81 -13.47
CA PHE A 3 -4.31 25.41 -13.19
C PHE A 3 -5.16 25.32 -11.92
N SER A 4 -6.47 25.31 -12.10
CA SER A 4 -7.44 24.87 -11.10
C SER A 4 -7.32 23.35 -10.97
N LEU A 5 -6.58 22.88 -9.97
CA LEU A 5 -6.38 21.47 -9.68
C LEU A 5 -7.33 21.04 -8.56
N ALA A 6 -8.31 20.22 -8.95
CA ALA A 6 -9.16 19.45 -8.07
C ALA A 6 -8.33 18.54 -7.15
N PHE A 7 -8.09 19.00 -5.92
CA PHE A 7 -7.55 18.20 -4.82
C PHE A 7 -8.68 17.88 -3.85
N SER A 8 -9.51 16.90 -4.21
CA SER A 8 -10.61 16.42 -3.36
C SER A 8 -10.48 14.91 -3.13
N PHE A 9 -10.66 14.54 -1.85
CA PHE A 9 -10.85 13.20 -1.28
C PHE A 9 -9.60 12.32 -1.08
N PHE A 10 -8.95 12.54 0.06
CA PHE A 10 -8.31 11.48 0.83
C PHE A 10 -9.32 11.02 1.90
N LEU A 11 -9.39 9.70 2.11
CA LEU A 11 -10.38 8.92 2.89
C LEU A 11 -11.70 8.63 2.19
N GLY A 12 -11.97 7.32 2.12
CA GLY A 12 -13.17 6.75 1.56
C GLY A 12 -14.42 7.28 2.26
N ILE A 13 -15.47 7.36 1.47
CA ILE A 13 -16.85 7.35 1.94
C ILE A 13 -16.97 6.18 2.94
N THR A 14 -16.97 6.50 4.23
CA THR A 14 -17.64 5.66 5.21
C THR A 14 -19.11 5.99 5.07
N ASP A 15 -19.83 5.14 4.35
CA ASP A 15 -21.22 4.84 4.66
C ASP A 15 -21.33 4.53 6.17
N PRO A 16 -22.47 4.81 6.83
CA PRO A 16 -22.56 4.73 8.27
C PRO A 16 -22.18 3.34 8.76
N LEU A 17 -21.27 3.35 9.73
CA LEU A 17 -20.78 2.24 10.56
C LEU A 17 -21.50 0.91 10.30
N LYS A 18 -20.97 0.10 9.38
CA LYS A 18 -21.12 -1.34 9.49
C LYS A 18 -20.43 -1.71 10.80
N GLU A 19 -21.20 -2.19 11.77
CA GLU A 19 -20.70 -2.64 13.06
C GLU A 19 -19.43 -3.50 12.88
N PRO A 20 -18.42 -3.36 13.75
CA PRO A 20 -17.23 -4.17 13.68
C PRO A 20 -17.64 -5.64 13.89
N THR A 21 -17.75 -6.37 12.79
CA THR A 21 -17.76 -7.83 12.84
C THR A 21 -16.44 -8.20 13.49
N ALA A 22 -16.53 -8.74 14.70
CA ALA A 22 -15.39 -9.20 15.48
C ALA A 22 -14.42 -9.96 14.55
N ALA A 23 -13.13 -9.71 14.71
CA ALA A 23 -12.08 -10.45 14.01
C ALA A 23 -12.03 -11.89 14.55
N SER A 24 -13.02 -12.69 14.18
CA SER A 24 -12.95 -14.12 13.97
C SER A 24 -13.33 -14.36 12.51
N ASP A 25 -12.35 -14.71 11.68
CA ASP A 25 -12.57 -15.02 10.26
C ASP A 25 -13.49 -16.25 10.15
N PRO A 26 -14.73 -16.11 9.63
CA PRO A 26 -15.74 -17.17 9.67
C PRO A 26 -15.49 -18.30 8.66
N SER A 27 -14.41 -18.26 7.88
CA SER A 27 -14.22 -19.22 6.79
C SER A 27 -13.80 -20.61 7.26
N GLY A 28 -13.08 -20.77 8.38
CA GLY A 28 -12.63 -22.08 8.88
C GLY A 28 -11.78 -22.90 7.88
N LEU A 29 -11.43 -22.34 6.72
CA LEU A 29 -10.80 -23.09 5.63
C LEU A 29 -9.32 -23.36 5.94
N PRO A 30 -8.86 -24.61 5.78
CA PRO A 30 -7.48 -24.98 6.07
C PRO A 30 -6.50 -24.21 5.15
N ILE A 31 -5.35 -23.83 5.70
CA ILE A 31 -4.25 -23.25 4.92
C ILE A 31 -3.73 -24.33 3.97
N SER A 32 -3.86 -24.10 2.66
CA SER A 32 -3.32 -25.01 1.66
C SER A 32 -1.80 -24.84 1.53
N ILE A 33 -1.08 -25.95 1.47
CA ILE A 33 0.35 -25.97 1.13
C ILE A 33 0.41 -26.22 -0.38
N ARG A 34 0.51 -25.15 -1.16
CA ARG A 34 0.79 -25.23 -2.59
C ARG A 34 2.17 -24.71 -2.88
N ASP A 35 2.76 -25.27 -3.93
CA ASP A 35 3.94 -24.70 -4.52
C ASP A 35 3.62 -23.31 -5.10
N LEU A 36 4.48 -22.34 -4.80
CA LEU A 36 4.32 -20.97 -5.29
C LEU A 36 5.32 -20.64 -6.41
N ARG A 37 6.03 -21.62 -6.99
CA ARG A 37 7.01 -21.38 -8.08
C ARG A 37 6.39 -20.66 -9.28
N SER A 38 5.14 -20.95 -9.62
CA SER A 38 4.37 -20.30 -10.70
C SER A 38 3.75 -18.96 -10.31
N LEU A 39 3.92 -18.49 -9.06
CA LEU A 39 3.34 -17.22 -8.61
C LEU A 39 4.00 -16.04 -9.34
N VAL A 40 3.20 -15.29 -10.08
CA VAL A 40 3.61 -14.09 -10.81
C VAL A 40 2.81 -12.90 -10.32
N VAL A 41 3.43 -11.73 -10.23
CA VAL A 41 2.73 -10.46 -9.95
C VAL A 41 2.99 -9.48 -11.06
N ARG A 42 1.93 -8.87 -11.60
CA ARG A 42 2.01 -7.89 -12.68
C ARG A 42 0.97 -6.76 -12.56
N PRO A 43 1.22 -5.60 -13.19
CA PRO A 43 0.17 -4.63 -13.43
C PRO A 43 -1.01 -5.29 -14.12
N ILE A 44 -2.22 -4.84 -13.79
CA ILE A 44 -3.42 -5.27 -14.50
C ILE A 44 -3.43 -4.73 -15.93
N TYR A 45 -4.11 -5.43 -16.82
CA TYR A 45 -4.48 -4.90 -18.12
C TYR A 45 -5.67 -3.93 -17.99
N ALA A 46 -5.87 -3.07 -18.98
CA ALA A 46 -7.00 -2.15 -18.99
C ALA A 46 -8.35 -2.88 -18.88
N SER A 47 -8.50 -4.01 -19.57
CA SER A 47 -9.69 -4.87 -19.53
C SER A 47 -9.95 -5.54 -18.18
N GLU A 48 -8.95 -5.59 -17.30
CA GLU A 48 -9.06 -6.22 -15.98
C GLU A 48 -9.45 -5.24 -14.88
N ARG A 49 -9.55 -3.95 -15.19
CA ARG A 49 -9.79 -2.87 -14.22
C ARG A 49 -11.10 -3.04 -13.48
N GLU A 50 -12.19 -3.32 -14.20
CA GLU A 50 -13.51 -3.48 -13.59
C GLU A 50 -13.55 -4.67 -12.63
N ARG A 51 -13.01 -5.82 -13.06
CA ARG A 51 -12.88 -7.02 -12.22
C ARG A 51 -12.08 -6.73 -10.95
N TRP A 52 -10.94 -6.04 -11.09
CA TRP A 52 -10.11 -5.66 -9.94
C TRP A 52 -10.88 -4.75 -8.97
N ASP A 53 -11.58 -3.74 -9.49
CA ASP A 53 -12.34 -2.76 -8.69
C ASP A 53 -13.49 -3.42 -7.94
N SER A 54 -14.22 -4.32 -8.59
CA SER A 54 -15.32 -5.08 -7.99
C SER A 54 -14.81 -6.00 -6.88
N LEU A 55 -13.79 -6.82 -7.14
CA LEU A 55 -13.22 -7.73 -6.13
C LEU A 55 -12.65 -6.97 -4.92
N MET A 56 -11.98 -5.84 -5.16
CA MET A 56 -11.43 -5.03 -4.07
C MET A 56 -12.55 -4.38 -3.24
N ARG A 57 -13.63 -3.92 -3.88
CA ARG A 57 -14.79 -3.34 -3.18
C ARG A 57 -15.53 -4.39 -2.35
N GLU A 58 -15.69 -5.59 -2.89
CA GLU A 58 -16.45 -6.68 -2.27
C GLU A 58 -15.72 -7.30 -1.07
N HIS A 59 -14.41 -7.53 -1.18
CA HIS A 59 -13.70 -8.37 -0.22
C HIS A 59 -12.69 -7.64 0.67
N HIS A 60 -12.27 -6.41 0.34
CA HIS A 60 -11.34 -5.68 1.18
C HIS A 60 -12.07 -5.03 2.37
N SER A 61 -11.53 -5.19 3.59
CA SER A 61 -12.17 -4.70 4.82
C SER A 61 -12.39 -3.18 4.88
N LEU A 62 -11.60 -2.40 4.13
CA LEU A 62 -11.77 -0.94 3.97
C LEU A 62 -12.56 -0.55 2.71
N GLY A 63 -13.10 -1.52 1.97
CA GLY A 63 -13.71 -1.32 0.65
C GLY A 63 -12.76 -0.66 -0.37
N PHE A 64 -13.35 -0.22 -1.47
CA PHE A 64 -12.63 0.50 -2.52
C PHE A 64 -13.52 1.49 -3.27
N GLY A 65 -13.04 2.74 -3.39
CA GLY A 65 -13.60 3.78 -4.25
C GLY A 65 -12.68 4.05 -5.43
N TRP A 66 -11.62 4.82 -5.21
CA TRP A 66 -10.56 5.08 -6.19
C TRP A 66 -9.24 5.39 -5.49
N PHE A 67 -8.15 5.44 -6.25
CA PHE A 67 -6.88 5.98 -5.76
C PHE A 67 -6.77 7.45 -6.13
N ALA A 68 -6.40 8.29 -5.17
CA ALA A 68 -6.04 9.67 -5.44
C ALA A 68 -4.60 9.75 -5.98
N GLY A 69 -4.40 10.56 -7.03
CA GLY A 69 -3.08 10.78 -7.63
C GLY A 69 -2.53 9.57 -8.41
N LYS A 70 -1.20 9.52 -8.51
CA LYS A 70 -0.47 8.44 -9.19
C LYS A 70 -0.73 7.10 -8.48
N SER A 71 -1.06 6.08 -9.26
CA SER A 71 -1.32 4.74 -8.73
C SER A 71 -1.03 3.64 -9.74
N ILE A 72 -0.83 2.41 -9.24
CA ILE A 72 -0.71 1.19 -10.04
C ILE A 72 -1.51 0.08 -9.34
N LYS A 73 -2.34 -0.62 -10.12
CA LYS A 73 -3.07 -1.82 -9.70
C LYS A 73 -2.34 -3.06 -10.18
N TYR A 74 -2.12 -4.01 -9.28
CA TYR A 74 -1.50 -5.29 -9.53
C TYR A 74 -2.44 -6.44 -9.26
N VAL A 75 -2.21 -7.52 -9.99
CA VAL A 75 -2.78 -8.84 -9.73
C VAL A 75 -1.63 -9.83 -9.51
N ALA A 76 -1.78 -10.69 -8.52
CA ALA A 76 -0.99 -11.89 -8.33
C ALA A 76 -1.74 -13.09 -8.92
N LEU A 77 -1.05 -13.84 -9.79
CA LEU A 77 -1.57 -15.05 -10.41
C LEU A 77 -0.76 -16.26 -9.95
N LEU A 78 -1.45 -17.33 -9.54
CA LEU A 78 -0.86 -18.64 -9.28
C LEU A 78 -1.46 -19.61 -10.29
N ASP A 79 -0.63 -20.26 -11.10
CA ASP A 79 -1.08 -21.16 -12.18
C ASP A 79 -2.09 -20.49 -13.13
N GLY A 80 -1.92 -19.19 -13.39
CA GLY A 80 -2.83 -18.39 -14.22
C GLY A 80 -4.11 -17.92 -13.52
N GLU A 81 -4.39 -18.36 -12.29
CA GLU A 81 -5.54 -17.92 -11.52
C GLU A 81 -5.25 -16.70 -10.66
N TRP A 82 -6.19 -15.77 -10.58
CA TRP A 82 -6.10 -14.64 -9.65
C TRP A 82 -6.15 -15.14 -8.20
N VAL A 83 -5.15 -14.76 -7.41
CA VAL A 83 -5.04 -15.18 -5.99
C VAL A 83 -4.88 -14.02 -5.02
N ALA A 84 -4.36 -12.88 -5.46
CA ALA A 84 -4.26 -11.67 -4.64
C ALA A 84 -4.25 -10.41 -5.50
N LEU A 85 -4.65 -9.29 -4.91
CA LEU A 85 -4.70 -7.97 -5.54
C LEU A 85 -3.91 -6.97 -4.69
N LEU A 86 -3.11 -6.11 -5.34
CA LEU A 86 -2.38 -5.03 -4.67
C LEU A 86 -2.63 -3.70 -5.35
N GLY A 87 -2.78 -2.64 -4.57
CA GLY A 87 -2.88 -1.27 -5.05
C GLY A 87 -1.80 -0.41 -4.42
N TRP A 88 -0.99 0.21 -5.27
CA TRP A 88 0.00 1.19 -4.89
C TRP A 88 -0.50 2.57 -5.29
N ALA A 89 -0.39 3.55 -4.39
CA ALA A 89 -0.75 4.94 -4.63
C ALA A 89 0.32 5.88 -4.08
N THR A 90 0.14 7.18 -4.28
CA THR A 90 1.02 8.20 -3.72
C THR A 90 1.14 8.08 -2.19
N SER A 91 2.27 8.49 -1.65
CA SER A 91 2.57 8.45 -0.22
C SER A 91 1.62 9.28 0.63
N ALA A 92 1.42 8.87 1.88
CA ALA A 92 0.74 9.72 2.86
C ALA A 92 1.58 10.95 3.21
N LEU A 93 0.93 12.12 3.32
CA LEU A 93 1.60 13.40 3.55
C LEU A 93 2.29 13.49 4.91
N LYS A 94 1.62 13.05 5.98
CA LYS A 94 2.07 13.26 7.37
C LYS A 94 2.29 11.94 8.09
N VAL A 95 3.54 11.48 8.15
CA VAL A 95 3.93 10.23 8.80
C VAL A 95 5.21 10.43 9.61
N SER A 96 5.06 10.88 10.86
CA SER A 96 6.21 11.29 11.68
C SER A 96 7.27 10.20 11.88
N SER A 97 6.87 8.93 12.04
CA SER A 97 7.82 7.83 12.21
C SER A 97 8.66 7.58 10.96
N ARG A 98 8.05 7.64 9.76
CA ARG A 98 8.76 7.60 8.48
C ARG A 98 9.69 8.80 8.35
N ASP A 99 9.17 10.01 8.59
CA ASP A 99 9.91 11.25 8.39
C ASP A 99 11.18 11.27 9.27
N LYS A 100 11.06 10.86 10.54
CA LYS A 100 12.19 10.69 11.46
C LYS A 100 13.17 9.61 11.00
N TRP A 101 12.66 8.49 10.48
CA TRP A 101 13.52 7.42 10.00
C TRP A 101 14.29 7.83 8.74
N ILE A 102 13.66 8.53 7.78
CA ILE A 102 14.37 9.06 6.61
C ILE A 102 15.39 10.10 7.05
N GLY A 103 14.99 11.03 7.94
CA GLY A 103 15.84 12.11 8.43
C GLY A 103 15.87 13.34 7.52
N TRP A 104 14.87 13.49 6.64
CA TRP A 104 14.73 14.67 5.79
C TRP A 104 14.18 15.89 6.55
N THR A 105 14.43 17.10 6.05
CA THR A 105 13.75 18.32 6.51
C THR A 105 12.35 18.44 5.88
N GLU A 106 11.52 19.41 6.28
CA GLU A 106 10.19 19.57 5.66
C GLU A 106 10.28 20.08 4.21
N GLU A 107 11.30 20.89 3.90
CA GLU A 107 11.61 21.36 2.55
C GLU A 107 11.97 20.17 1.67
N LEU A 108 12.94 19.36 2.11
CA LEU A 108 13.38 18.19 1.35
C LEU A 108 12.26 17.15 1.25
N LYS A 109 11.45 16.96 2.29
CA LYS A 109 10.28 16.09 2.24
C LYS A 109 9.32 16.51 1.13
N SER A 110 9.03 17.79 0.97
CA SER A 110 8.12 18.27 -0.07
C SER A 110 8.61 17.88 -1.47
N GLU A 111 9.92 17.89 -1.69
CA GLU A 111 10.56 17.47 -2.94
C GLU A 111 10.65 15.94 -3.09
N ARG A 112 10.85 15.20 -1.98
CA ARG A 112 11.19 13.77 -1.99
C ARG A 112 10.01 12.83 -1.76
N LEU A 113 8.90 13.34 -1.21
CA LEU A 113 7.69 12.55 -0.98
C LEU A 113 7.13 11.87 -2.24
N PRO A 114 7.20 12.46 -3.46
CA PRO A 114 6.76 11.78 -4.68
C PRO A 114 7.51 10.46 -4.98
N TYR A 115 8.70 10.24 -4.42
CA TYR A 115 9.49 9.03 -4.59
C TYR A 115 9.17 7.96 -3.53
N VAL A 116 8.07 8.12 -2.79
CA VAL A 116 7.54 7.15 -1.85
C VAL A 116 6.18 6.66 -2.36
N ALA A 117 6.00 5.34 -2.39
CA ALA A 117 4.74 4.71 -2.78
C ALA A 117 4.06 4.05 -1.57
N ASN A 118 2.76 4.29 -1.40
CA ASN A 118 1.95 3.67 -0.37
C ASN A 118 1.25 2.43 -0.92
N ASN A 119 1.39 1.28 -0.25
CA ASN A 119 0.56 0.11 -0.51
C ASN A 119 -0.82 0.31 0.13
N SER A 120 -1.68 1.05 -0.56
CA SER A 120 -2.99 1.48 -0.05
C SER A 120 -4.02 0.36 0.00
N ARG A 121 -3.87 -0.70 -0.81
CA ARG A 121 -4.75 -1.87 -0.79
C ARG A 121 -3.96 -3.16 -0.96
N PHE A 122 -4.28 -4.15 -0.15
CA PHE A 122 -3.73 -5.50 -0.31
C PHE A 122 -4.77 -6.53 0.13
N LEU A 123 -5.14 -7.42 -0.79
CA LEU A 123 -6.17 -8.42 -0.61
C LEU A 123 -5.67 -9.78 -1.11
N VAL A 124 -5.67 -10.80 -0.26
CA VAL A 124 -5.67 -12.19 -0.73
C VAL A 124 -7.13 -12.57 -0.98
N LEU A 125 -7.44 -13.12 -2.15
CA LEU A 125 -8.82 -13.40 -2.52
C LEU A 125 -9.41 -14.51 -1.63
N PRO A 126 -10.72 -14.43 -1.30
CA PRO A 126 -11.40 -15.48 -0.55
C PRO A 126 -11.19 -16.87 -1.17
N GLY A 127 -11.05 -17.89 -0.33
CA GLY A 127 -10.81 -19.26 -0.77
C GLY A 127 -9.40 -19.52 -1.36
N LYS A 128 -8.53 -18.51 -1.48
CA LYS A 128 -7.16 -18.66 -2.02
C LYS A 128 -6.07 -18.66 -0.93
N ARG A 129 -6.36 -19.23 0.24
CA ARG A 129 -5.41 -19.28 1.38
C ARG A 129 -4.30 -20.31 1.14
N VAL A 130 -3.16 -19.82 0.68
CA VAL A 130 -1.92 -20.60 0.54
C VAL A 130 -0.85 -20.06 1.49
N LYS A 131 -0.12 -20.95 2.16
CA LYS A 131 1.00 -20.57 3.05
C LYS A 131 1.99 -19.66 2.29
N ASN A 132 2.41 -18.56 2.92
CA ASN A 132 3.35 -17.56 2.36
C ASN A 132 2.88 -16.81 1.10
N LEU A 133 1.64 -17.01 0.63
CA LEU A 133 1.14 -16.33 -0.57
C LEU A 133 1.19 -14.81 -0.42
N ALA A 134 0.69 -14.29 0.70
CA ALA A 134 0.66 -12.84 0.92
C ALA A 134 2.07 -12.22 0.90
N SER A 135 3.00 -12.76 1.70
CA SER A 135 4.38 -12.25 1.75
C SER A 135 5.10 -12.41 0.42
N LYS A 136 4.89 -13.51 -0.32
CA LYS A 136 5.53 -13.73 -1.62
C LYS A 136 4.96 -12.80 -2.70
N SER A 137 3.64 -12.60 -2.75
CA SER A 137 2.98 -11.64 -3.65
C SER A 137 3.48 -10.22 -3.40
N LEU A 138 3.58 -9.81 -2.14
CA LEU A 138 4.10 -8.50 -1.76
C LEU A 138 5.57 -8.34 -2.16
N ALA A 139 6.41 -9.35 -1.90
CA ALA A 139 7.81 -9.30 -2.29
C ALA A 139 7.99 -9.22 -3.82
N LEU A 140 7.18 -9.96 -4.58
CA LEU A 140 7.15 -9.89 -6.04
C LEU A 140 6.71 -8.51 -6.55
N SER A 141 5.69 -7.89 -5.96
CA SER A 141 5.26 -6.54 -6.34
C SER A 141 6.34 -5.49 -6.03
N VAL A 142 6.95 -5.56 -4.83
CA VAL A 142 7.99 -4.63 -4.38
C VAL A 142 9.20 -4.66 -5.33
N ARG A 143 9.63 -5.84 -5.77
CA ARG A 143 10.79 -5.98 -6.69
C ARG A 143 10.63 -5.25 -8.02
N ARG A 144 9.40 -5.04 -8.48
CA ARG A 144 9.10 -4.39 -9.77
C ARG A 144 8.57 -2.98 -9.64
N LEU A 145 8.19 -2.57 -8.43
CA LEU A 145 7.45 -1.34 -8.16
C LEU A 145 8.15 -0.11 -8.71
N SER A 146 9.44 0.07 -8.41
CA SER A 146 10.20 1.26 -8.82
C SER A 146 10.26 1.40 -10.35
N ARG A 147 10.56 0.31 -11.06
CA ARG A 147 10.58 0.27 -12.53
C ARG A 147 9.21 0.54 -13.12
N ASP A 148 8.18 -0.15 -12.65
CA ASP A 148 6.83 0.04 -13.18
C ASP A 148 6.33 1.47 -12.90
N TRP A 149 6.64 2.04 -11.73
CA TRP A 149 6.32 3.42 -11.41
C TRP A 149 6.96 4.40 -12.38
N ALA A 150 8.23 4.17 -12.75
CA ALA A 150 8.89 4.96 -13.79
C ALA A 150 8.20 4.82 -15.14
N THR A 151 7.82 3.61 -15.54
CA THR A 151 7.08 3.36 -16.79
C THR A 151 5.73 4.08 -16.84
N PHE A 152 4.95 4.04 -15.75
CA PHE A 152 3.60 4.62 -15.73
C PHE A 152 3.58 6.12 -15.43
N HIS A 153 4.55 6.63 -14.66
CA HIS A 153 4.49 7.95 -14.05
C HIS A 153 5.70 8.84 -14.31
N GLY A 154 6.67 8.37 -15.09
CA GLY A 154 7.84 9.13 -15.57
C GLY A 154 8.99 9.27 -14.57
N HIS A 155 8.92 8.67 -13.39
CA HIS A 155 10.00 8.68 -12.39
C HIS A 155 9.94 7.43 -11.49
N PRO A 156 11.05 6.98 -10.89
CA PRO A 156 11.04 5.85 -9.97
C PRO A 156 10.43 6.20 -8.62
N VAL A 157 10.29 5.17 -7.78
CA VAL A 157 10.13 5.33 -6.32
C VAL A 157 11.26 4.59 -5.61
N HIS A 158 11.66 5.08 -4.43
CA HIS A 158 12.77 4.54 -3.65
C HIS A 158 12.31 3.85 -2.37
N LEU A 159 11.12 4.22 -1.87
CA LEU A 159 10.57 3.66 -0.64
C LEU A 159 9.12 3.22 -0.85
N ALA A 160 8.80 2.06 -0.31
CA ALA A 160 7.43 1.60 -0.14
C ALA A 160 7.01 1.80 1.32
N GLU A 161 5.75 2.18 1.56
CA GLU A 161 5.16 2.31 2.90
C GLU A 161 3.77 1.64 2.97
N THR A 162 3.34 1.27 4.17
CA THR A 162 1.96 0.83 4.43
C THR A 162 1.55 1.15 5.87
N PHE A 163 0.25 1.08 6.13
CA PHE A 163 -0.34 1.33 7.44
C PHE A 163 -1.27 0.19 7.82
N VAL A 164 -0.92 -0.54 8.89
CA VAL A 164 -1.66 -1.71 9.35
C VAL A 164 -2.40 -1.36 10.63
N ASP A 165 -3.71 -1.62 10.69
CA ASP A 165 -4.48 -1.53 11.92
C ASP A 165 -4.11 -2.69 12.85
N PRO A 166 -3.39 -2.46 13.97
CA PRO A 166 -2.93 -3.52 14.85
C PRO A 166 -4.07 -4.23 15.59
N SER A 167 -5.27 -3.62 15.67
CA SER A 167 -6.45 -4.27 16.26
C SER A 167 -7.02 -5.39 15.38
N ARG A 168 -6.70 -5.35 14.07
CA ARG A 168 -7.20 -6.31 13.07
C ARG A 168 -6.12 -7.24 12.56
N PHE A 169 -4.90 -6.73 12.38
CA PHE A 169 -3.81 -7.47 11.75
C PHE A 169 -2.47 -7.19 12.42
N SER A 170 -1.69 -8.24 12.63
CA SER A 170 -0.34 -8.15 13.20
C SER A 170 0.75 -7.73 12.20
N GLY A 171 0.41 -7.59 10.91
CA GLY A 171 1.37 -7.21 9.87
C GLY A 171 2.38 -8.31 9.51
N THR A 172 2.12 -9.58 9.84
CA THR A 172 3.04 -10.71 9.63
C THR A 172 3.57 -10.82 8.19
N CYS A 173 2.73 -10.55 7.18
CA CYS A 173 3.18 -10.63 5.78
C CYS A 173 4.21 -9.56 5.42
N TYR A 174 4.12 -8.35 6.00
CA TYR A 174 5.10 -7.29 5.83
C TYR A 174 6.41 -7.65 6.52
N LYS A 175 6.35 -8.12 7.77
CA LYS A 175 7.54 -8.61 8.49
C LYS A 175 8.24 -9.74 7.73
N ALA A 176 7.49 -10.74 7.26
CA ALA A 176 8.02 -11.86 6.48
C ALA A 176 8.59 -11.43 5.11
N ALA A 177 8.10 -10.33 4.54
CA ALA A 177 8.64 -9.73 3.32
C ALA A 177 9.80 -8.75 3.57
N GLY A 178 10.35 -8.69 4.79
CA GLY A 178 11.53 -7.88 5.12
C GLY A 178 11.25 -6.37 5.24
N TRP A 179 10.03 -5.99 5.65
CA TRP A 179 9.67 -4.60 5.93
C TRP A 179 10.13 -4.20 7.33
N LEU A 180 10.51 -2.94 7.48
CA LEU A 180 10.89 -2.32 8.76
C LEU A 180 9.64 -1.75 9.43
N CYS A 181 9.42 -2.11 10.70
CA CYS A 181 8.39 -1.50 11.53
C CYS A 181 8.96 -0.24 12.19
N LEU A 182 8.35 0.92 11.95
CA LEU A 182 8.81 2.21 12.47
C LEU A 182 7.98 2.72 13.67
N GLY A 183 7.13 1.87 14.24
CA GLY A 183 6.20 2.23 15.32
C GLY A 183 4.80 2.54 14.79
N THR A 184 4.08 3.44 15.46
CA THR A 184 2.66 3.70 15.19
C THR A 184 2.36 5.14 14.78
N THR A 185 1.26 5.34 14.06
CA THR A 185 0.68 6.67 13.82
C THR A 185 -0.02 7.18 15.09
N ARG A 186 -0.29 8.48 15.16
CA ARG A 186 -0.98 9.11 16.29
C ARG A 186 -2.51 8.99 16.25
N GLY A 187 -3.08 8.18 15.35
CA GLY A 187 -4.54 8.01 15.25
C GLY A 187 -5.30 9.23 14.72
N PHE A 188 -4.73 9.95 13.74
CA PHE A 188 -5.41 11.03 13.03
C PHE A 188 -5.82 10.60 11.63
N GLY A 189 -6.97 11.11 11.18
CA GLY A 189 -7.50 10.94 9.82
C GLY A 189 -7.88 12.28 9.21
N TYR A 190 -7.76 12.40 7.89
CA TYR A 190 -8.12 13.60 7.15
C TYR A 190 -9.55 13.52 6.62
N HIS A 191 -10.43 14.41 7.05
CA HIS A 191 -11.81 14.44 6.59
C HIS A 191 -12.25 15.89 6.34
N SER A 192 -12.76 16.16 5.14
CA SER A 192 -13.31 17.48 4.75
C SER A 192 -12.38 18.66 5.05
N GLY A 193 -11.11 18.56 4.65
CA GLY A 193 -10.13 19.65 4.83
C GLY A 193 -9.39 19.63 6.17
N VAL A 194 -9.81 18.83 7.13
CA VAL A 194 -9.31 18.89 8.51
C VAL A 194 -8.80 17.53 8.99
N TYR A 195 -7.67 17.54 9.68
CA TYR A 195 -7.20 16.35 10.41
C TYR A 195 -7.95 16.23 11.73
N ARG A 196 -8.69 15.14 11.91
CA ARG A 196 -9.42 14.82 13.14
C ARG A 196 -8.77 13.63 13.82
N HIS A 197 -8.58 13.73 15.13
CA HIS A 197 -8.15 12.61 15.94
C HIS A 197 -9.30 11.61 16.07
N HIS A 198 -9.03 10.33 15.79
CA HIS A 198 -9.99 9.23 15.90
C HIS A 198 -9.50 8.10 16.80
N GLY A 199 -8.31 8.23 17.42
CA GLY A 199 -7.81 7.27 18.42
C GLY A 199 -7.48 5.88 17.90
N GLN A 200 -7.36 5.68 16.58
CA GLN A 200 -7.03 4.37 15.98
C GLN A 200 -5.62 4.42 15.37
N PRO A 201 -4.56 4.24 16.18
CA PRO A 201 -3.19 4.24 15.67
C PRO A 201 -2.98 3.06 14.71
N LYS A 202 -2.20 3.29 13.65
CA LYS A 202 -1.79 2.25 12.69
C LYS A 202 -0.30 1.98 12.83
N THR A 203 0.12 0.74 12.72
CA THR A 203 1.53 0.37 12.62
C THR A 203 2.06 0.84 11.26
N VAL A 204 3.17 1.58 11.27
CA VAL A 204 3.83 2.09 10.07
C VAL A 204 4.93 1.11 9.67
N TRP A 205 4.82 0.58 8.46
CA TRP A 205 5.84 -0.27 7.88
C TRP A 205 6.44 0.40 6.65
N VAL A 206 7.76 0.30 6.50
CA VAL A 206 8.47 0.79 5.30
C VAL A 206 9.37 -0.29 4.71
N ARG A 207 9.62 -0.19 3.41
CA ARG A 207 10.54 -1.07 2.68
C ARG A 207 11.38 -0.24 1.71
N PRO A 208 12.69 -0.08 1.97
CA PRO A 208 13.63 0.44 0.99
C PRO A 208 13.62 -0.44 -0.26
N LEU A 209 13.54 0.17 -1.44
CA LEU A 209 13.51 -0.52 -2.73
C LEU A 209 14.92 -0.75 -3.31
N SER A 210 15.91 -0.01 -2.79
CA SER A 210 17.35 -0.23 -3.00
C SER A 210 18.10 0.00 -1.67
N PRO A 211 19.36 -0.45 -1.56
CA PRO A 211 20.21 -0.13 -0.41
C PRO A 211 20.41 1.37 -0.19
N GLU A 212 20.45 2.16 -1.27
CA GLU A 212 20.70 3.60 -1.27
C GLU A 212 19.43 4.43 -1.05
N ALA A 213 18.25 3.81 -1.06
CA ALA A 213 16.96 4.51 -1.04
C ALA A 213 16.86 5.54 0.09
N ARG A 214 17.28 5.20 1.31
CA ARG A 214 17.25 6.15 2.44
C ARG A 214 18.16 7.35 2.18
N LYS A 215 19.38 7.11 1.68
CA LYS A 215 20.35 8.16 1.36
C LYS A 215 19.80 9.09 0.27
N ILE A 216 19.25 8.55 -0.82
CA ILE A 216 18.67 9.33 -1.92
C ILE A 216 17.53 10.23 -1.44
N LEU A 217 16.74 9.76 -0.47
CA LEU A 217 15.61 10.52 0.09
C LEU A 217 16.05 11.56 1.13
N SER A 218 17.16 11.34 1.83
CA SER A 218 17.64 12.25 2.89
C SER A 218 18.72 13.24 2.43
N ASP A 219 19.35 13.01 1.28
CA ASP A 219 20.45 13.82 0.77
C ASP A 219 19.94 14.88 -0.22
N PRO A 220 20.04 16.19 0.10
CA PRO A 220 19.58 17.26 -0.80
C PRO A 220 20.41 17.32 -2.09
N SER A 221 21.65 16.83 -2.08
CA SER A 221 22.55 16.86 -3.24
C SER A 221 22.37 15.67 -4.18
N SER A 222 21.72 14.59 -3.72
CA SER A 222 21.47 13.42 -4.55
C SER A 222 20.30 13.72 -5.49
N PRO A 223 20.42 13.60 -6.82
CA PRO A 223 19.26 13.63 -7.70
C PRO A 223 18.35 12.42 -7.36
N PRO A 224 17.02 12.60 -7.36
CA PRO A 224 16.11 11.49 -7.07
C PRO A 224 15.84 10.59 -8.28
N PHE A 225 16.25 10.99 -9.49
CA PHE A 225 16.09 10.26 -10.75
C PHE A 225 17.06 10.81 -11.80
#